data_AF-S4PG05-F1
#
_entry.id   AF-S4PG05-F1
#
_cell.length_a   1.000
_cell.length_b   1.000
_cell.length_c   1.000
_cell.angle_alpha   90.00
_cell.angle_beta   90.00
_cell.angle_gamma   90.00
#
_symmetry.space_group_name_H-M   'P 1'
#
loop_
_entity.id
_entity.type
_entity.pdbx_description
1 polymer ?
#
loop_
_entity_poly.entity_id
_entity_poly.type
_entity_poly.pdbx_seq_one_letter_code
_entity_poly.pdbx_strand_id
1 'polypeptide(L)'
;MHKDHCYALAEEAEQVLEEWWFNKNNYSSDLYEWLCIENLQYCCPVHQFGEACTPCPQDGNNKVCAGKGKCDGDGTRKGNGTCICHTGYSGKYCEECSR
;
A
#
# COMPACT_ATOMS: atom_id res chain seq x y z
N MET A 1 -4.79 26.45 0.49
CA MET A 1 -4.57 26.01 1.88
C MET A 1 -4.28 24.51 1.95
N HIS A 2 -3.33 24.01 1.14
CA HIS A 2 -2.81 22.62 1.18
C HIS A 2 -1.27 22.57 1.03
N LYS A 3 -0.66 23.72 0.71
CA LYS A 3 0.77 23.85 0.44
C LYS A 3 1.60 23.58 1.70
N ASP A 4 1.11 24.07 2.83
CA ASP A 4 1.80 23.98 4.12
C ASP A 4 1.88 22.52 4.63
N HIS A 5 0.85 21.70 4.33
CA HIS A 5 0.88 20.28 4.69
C HIS A 5 1.88 19.49 3.82
N CYS A 6 2.02 19.85 2.53
CA CYS A 6 3.03 19.24 1.68
C CYS A 6 4.44 19.60 2.11
N TYR A 7 4.67 20.85 2.52
CA TYR A 7 5.98 21.28 3.01
C TYR A 7 6.35 20.60 4.32
N ALA A 8 5.43 20.54 5.29
CA ALA A 8 5.68 19.85 6.55
C ALA A 8 6.04 18.37 6.35
N LEU A 9 5.32 17.68 5.46
CA LEU A 9 5.64 16.28 5.13
C LEU A 9 7.01 16.15 4.42
N ALA A 10 7.33 17.07 3.52
CA ALA A 10 8.61 17.06 2.83
C ALA A 10 9.77 17.28 3.81
N GLU A 11 9.64 18.21 4.75
CA GLU A 11 10.64 18.46 5.80
C GLU A 11 10.86 17.23 6.69
N GLU A 12 9.78 16.55 7.11
CA GLU A 12 9.87 15.29 7.87
C GLU A 12 10.58 14.18 7.07
N ALA A 13 10.20 14.04 5.79
CA ALA A 13 10.78 13.03 4.91
C ALA A 13 12.26 13.30 4.59
N GLU A 14 12.67 14.57 4.47
CA GLU A 14 14.06 14.97 4.20
C GLU A 14 15.00 14.49 5.32
N GLN A 15 14.65 14.75 6.58
CA GLN A 15 15.46 14.33 7.72
C GLN A 15 15.68 12.81 7.73
N VAL A 16 14.59 12.06 7.54
CA VAL A 16 14.60 10.60 7.53
C VAL A 16 15.39 10.07 6.32
N LEU A 17 15.18 10.65 5.14
CA LEU A 17 15.90 10.26 3.93
C LEU A 17 17.42 10.50 4.02
N GLU A 18 17.86 11.59 4.64
CA GLU A 18 19.27 11.87 4.88
C GLU A 18 19.92 10.79 5.77
N GLU A 19 19.24 10.37 6.84
CA GLU A 19 19.72 9.28 7.71
C GLU A 19 19.94 7.98 6.92
N TRP A 20 19.01 7.63 6.03
CA TRP A 20 19.16 6.46 5.17
C TRP A 20 20.33 6.60 4.20
N TRP A 21 20.48 7.77 3.58
CA TRP A 21 21.52 8.05 2.60
C TRP A 21 22.93 8.00 3.18
N PHE A 22 23.14 8.53 4.39
CA PHE A 22 24.46 8.58 5.02
C PHE A 22 24.84 7.27 5.73
N ASN A 23 23.88 6.40 6.03
CA ASN A 23 24.14 5.14 6.71
C ASN A 23 24.55 4.05 5.70
N LYS A 24 25.86 3.83 5.57
CA LYS A 24 26.49 2.92 4.57
C LYS A 24 26.01 1.47 4.61
N ASN A 25 25.33 1.04 5.68
CA ASN A 25 24.76 -0.31 5.80
C ASN A 25 23.38 -0.46 5.15
N ASN A 26 22.71 0.65 4.80
CA ASN A 26 21.33 0.65 4.31
C ASN A 26 21.19 0.41 2.80
N TYR A 27 22.28 0.25 2.06
CA TYR A 27 22.20 -0.14 0.63
C TYR A 27 21.60 -1.54 0.41
N SER A 28 21.35 -2.32 1.47
CA SER A 28 20.61 -3.58 1.38
C SER A 28 19.11 -3.46 1.61
N SER A 29 18.61 -2.35 2.16
CA SER A 29 17.17 -2.16 2.40
C SER A 29 16.54 -1.35 1.27
N ASP A 30 15.39 -1.81 0.79
CA ASP A 30 14.62 -1.09 -0.22
C ASP A 30 14.16 0.26 0.35
N LEU A 31 14.42 1.35 -0.38
CA LEU A 31 14.12 2.70 0.09
C LEU A 31 12.62 2.90 0.34
N TYR A 32 11.75 2.24 -0.45
CA TYR A 32 10.31 2.37 -0.27
C TYR A 32 9.85 1.68 1.01
N GLU A 33 10.34 0.48 1.30
CA GLU A 33 10.09 -0.21 2.57
C GLU A 33 10.54 0.64 3.76
N TRP A 34 11.79 1.10 3.73
CA TRP A 34 12.37 1.85 4.83
C TRP A 34 11.67 3.19 5.05
N LEU A 35 11.53 4.01 4.00
CA LEU A 35 10.99 5.36 4.15
C LEU A 35 9.47 5.34 4.36
N CYS A 36 8.71 4.67 3.48
CA CYS A 36 7.26 4.84 3.46
C CYS A 36 6.52 3.89 4.39
N ILE A 37 7.00 2.65 4.56
CA ILE A 37 6.32 1.63 5.37
C ILE A 37 6.79 1.71 6.82
N GLU A 38 8.10 1.67 7.06
CA GLU A 38 8.68 1.56 8.40
C GLU A 38 8.74 2.91 9.14
N ASN A 39 9.32 3.94 8.52
CA ASN A 39 9.60 5.22 9.19
C ASN A 39 8.42 6.18 9.14
N LEU A 40 8.00 6.60 7.95
CA LEU A 40 6.91 7.58 7.82
C LEU A 40 5.52 6.97 8.00
N GLN A 41 5.40 5.65 7.89
CA GLN A 41 4.15 4.92 8.08
C GLN A 41 2.97 5.52 7.28
N TYR A 42 3.19 5.85 6.02
CA TYR A 42 2.10 6.25 5.09
C TYR A 42 1.70 5.11 4.15
N CYS A 43 2.61 4.18 3.91
CA CYS A 43 2.40 3.02 3.06
C CYS A 43 2.15 1.76 3.88
N CYS A 44 1.60 0.76 3.19
CA CYS A 44 1.56 -0.63 3.63
C CYS A 44 2.38 -1.50 2.67
N PRO A 45 2.82 -2.69 3.11
CA PRO A 45 3.32 -3.71 2.19
C PRO A 45 2.29 -4.01 1.09
N VAL A 46 2.80 -4.52 -0.04
CA VAL A 46 1.94 -4.97 -1.14
C VAL A 46 0.94 -6.01 -0.62
N HIS A 47 -0.30 -5.90 -1.08
CA HIS A 47 -1.46 -6.72 -0.69
C HIS A 47 -1.95 -6.51 0.74
N GLN A 48 -1.72 -5.32 1.31
CA GLN A 48 -2.25 -4.90 2.59
C GLN A 48 -2.88 -3.50 2.47
N PHE A 49 -3.86 -3.20 3.33
CA PHE A 49 -4.63 -1.95 3.29
C PHE A 49 -5.00 -1.43 4.69
N GLY A 50 -5.42 -0.17 4.77
CA GLY A 50 -5.97 0.43 5.98
C GLY A 50 -4.91 0.78 7.04
N GLU A 51 -5.32 1.47 8.11
CA GLU A 51 -4.42 2.03 9.13
C GLU A 51 -3.46 0.98 9.74
N ALA A 52 -3.97 -0.24 9.92
CA ALA A 52 -3.24 -1.37 10.48
C ALA A 52 -2.57 -2.27 9.43
N CYS A 53 -2.57 -1.90 8.15
CA CYS A 53 -2.06 -2.72 7.05
C CYS A 53 -2.59 -4.17 7.09
N THR A 54 -3.91 -4.30 7.13
CA THR A 54 -4.57 -5.61 7.13
C THR A 54 -4.45 -6.29 5.76
N PRO A 55 -4.29 -7.62 5.69
CA PRO A 55 -4.20 -8.33 4.42
C PRO A 55 -5.43 -8.16 3.53
N CYS A 56 -5.20 -7.92 2.25
CA CYS A 56 -6.24 -7.84 1.24
C CYS A 56 -6.98 -9.19 1.09
N PRO A 57 -8.25 -9.18 0.63
CA PRO A 57 -9.01 -10.41 0.41
C PRO A 57 -8.36 -11.29 -0.66
N GLN A 58 -8.09 -12.54 -0.32
CA GLN A 58 -7.52 -13.54 -1.22
C GLN A 58 -8.49 -14.68 -1.49
N ASP A 59 -8.40 -15.29 -2.66
CA ASP A 59 -9.10 -16.53 -2.99
C ASP A 59 -8.39 -17.75 -2.38
N GLY A 60 -8.93 -18.96 -2.60
CA GLY A 60 -8.34 -20.21 -2.11
C GLY A 60 -6.95 -20.56 -2.69
N ASN A 61 -6.46 -19.80 -3.66
CA ASN A 61 -5.13 -19.94 -4.26
C ASN A 61 -4.19 -18.78 -3.89
N ASN A 62 -4.51 -18.02 -2.83
CA ASN A 62 -3.77 -16.84 -2.37
C ASN A 62 -3.71 -15.69 -3.40
N LYS A 63 -4.63 -15.63 -4.38
CA LYS A 63 -4.71 -14.52 -5.31
C LYS A 63 -5.60 -13.42 -4.73
N VAL A 64 -5.05 -12.23 -4.57
CA VAL A 64 -5.82 -11.05 -4.19
C VAL A 64 -6.94 -10.82 -5.21
N CYS A 65 -8.17 -10.73 -4.73
CA CYS A 65 -9.36 -10.57 -5.56
C CYS A 65 -9.41 -11.56 -6.74
N ALA A 66 -9.05 -12.83 -6.50
CA ALA A 66 -8.98 -13.91 -7.48
C ALA A 66 -8.13 -13.61 -8.73
N GLY A 67 -7.27 -12.57 -8.67
CA GLY A 67 -6.52 -12.04 -9.81
C GLY A 67 -7.39 -11.33 -10.86
N LYS A 68 -8.65 -11.02 -10.53
CA LYS A 68 -9.68 -10.45 -11.41
C LYS A 68 -10.22 -9.12 -10.91
N GLY A 69 -9.52 -8.51 -9.95
CA GLY A 69 -9.84 -7.21 -9.40
C GLY A 69 -8.67 -6.60 -8.66
N LYS A 70 -8.92 -5.46 -8.04
CA LYS A 70 -7.96 -4.74 -7.19
C LYS A 70 -8.52 -4.59 -5.80
N CYS A 71 -7.67 -4.73 -4.79
CA CYS A 71 -8.04 -4.45 -3.41
C CYS A 71 -8.08 -2.93 -3.19
N ASP A 72 -9.18 -2.42 -2.63
CA ASP A 72 -9.32 -1.01 -2.30
C ASP A 72 -8.32 -0.63 -1.19
N GLY A 73 -7.38 0.26 -1.53
CA GLY A 73 -6.32 0.69 -0.64
C GLY A 73 -5.07 -0.18 -0.63
N ASP A 74 -4.90 -1.11 -1.58
CA ASP A 74 -3.69 -1.94 -1.70
C ASP A 74 -2.40 -1.10 -1.65
N GLY A 75 -1.51 -1.40 -0.70
CA GLY A 75 -0.24 -0.71 -0.48
C GLY A 75 -0.36 0.62 0.28
N THR A 76 -1.56 0.97 0.77
CA THR A 76 -1.82 2.24 1.43
C THR A 76 -2.44 2.05 2.81
N ARG A 77 -2.25 3.01 3.71
CA ARG A 77 -2.96 3.04 5.00
C ARG A 77 -4.40 3.52 4.92
N LYS A 78 -4.97 3.52 3.72
CA LYS A 78 -6.34 3.93 3.42
C LYS A 78 -7.08 2.77 2.75
N GLY A 79 -8.34 3.03 2.39
CA GLY A 79 -9.21 2.04 1.76
C GLY A 79 -9.88 1.12 2.77
N ASN A 80 -10.89 0.40 2.29
CA ASN A 80 -11.68 -0.53 3.08
C ASN A 80 -11.38 -2.01 2.75
N GLY A 81 -10.45 -2.27 1.83
CA GLY A 81 -10.02 -3.61 1.45
C GLY A 81 -11.03 -4.39 0.63
N THR A 82 -12.12 -3.78 0.16
CA THR A 82 -13.05 -4.45 -0.73
C THR A 82 -12.43 -4.68 -2.10
N CYS A 83 -12.83 -5.75 -2.79
CA CYS A 83 -12.36 -6.02 -4.14
C CYS A 83 -13.16 -5.21 -5.17
N ILE A 84 -12.46 -4.35 -5.90
CA ILE A 84 -12.95 -3.63 -7.07
C ILE A 84 -12.71 -4.51 -8.29
N CYS A 85 -13.76 -5.18 -8.76
CA CYS A 85 -13.65 -6.16 -9.84
C CYS A 85 -13.43 -5.51 -11.20
N HIS A 86 -12.64 -6.18 -12.04
CA HIS A 86 -12.51 -5.82 -13.44
C HIS A 86 -13.83 -6.08 -14.18
N THR A 87 -14.04 -5.37 -15.29
CA THR A 87 -15.24 -5.54 -16.11
C THR A 87 -15.47 -7.00 -16.50
N GLY A 88 -16.71 -7.48 -16.28
CA GLY A 88 -17.08 -8.87 -16.52
C GLY A 88 -16.89 -9.81 -15.32
N TYR A 89 -16.43 -9.29 -14.17
CA TYR A 89 -16.29 -10.05 -12.93
C TYR A 89 -17.04 -9.42 -11.75
N SER A 90 -17.57 -10.28 -10.89
CA SER A 90 -18.33 -9.92 -9.68
C SER A 90 -18.08 -10.92 -8.56
N GLY A 91 -18.74 -10.73 -7.43
CA GLY A 91 -18.50 -11.51 -6.21
C GLY A 91 -17.59 -10.77 -5.23
N LYS A 92 -17.47 -11.29 -4.01
CA LYS A 92 -16.70 -10.65 -2.94
C LYS A 92 -15.20 -10.60 -3.25
N TYR A 93 -14.72 -11.58 -4.01
CA TYR A 93 -13.33 -11.75 -4.42
C TYR A 93 -13.18 -11.68 -5.94
N CYS A 94 -14.17 -11.18 -6.69
CA CYS A 94 -14.17 -11.14 -8.16
C CYS A 94 -14.06 -12.52 -8.83
N GLU A 95 -14.56 -13.54 -8.14
CA GLU A 95 -14.49 -14.95 -8.52
C GLU A 95 -15.55 -15.33 -9.58
N GLU A 96 -16.65 -14.59 -9.64
CA GLU A 96 -17.80 -14.87 -10.50
C GLU A 96 -17.71 -14.08 -11.81
N CYS A 97 -18.28 -14.62 -12.89
CA CYS A 97 -18.48 -13.88 -14.12
C CYS A 97 -19.76 -13.04 -14.02
N SER A 98 -19.64 -11.73 -14.22
CA SER A 98 -20.79 -10.83 -14.32
C SER A 98 -21.54 -11.12 -15.62
N ARG A 99 -22.85 -11.37 -15.51
CA ARG A 99 -23.74 -11.59 -16.66
C ARG A 99 -24.21 -10.27 -17.25
#